data_AF-A0A948V812-F1
#
_entry.id   AF-A0A948V812-F1
#
_cell.length_a   1.000
_cell.length_b   1.000
_cell.length_c   1.000
_cell.angle_alpha   90.00
_cell.angle_beta   90.00
_cell.angle_gamma   90.00
#
_symmetry.space_group_name_H-M   'P 1'
#
loop_
_entity.id
_entity.type
_entity.pdbx_description
1 polymer ?
#
loop_
_entity_poly.entity_id
_entity_poly.type
_entity_poly.pdbx_seq_one_letter_code
_entity_poly.pdbx_strand_id
1 'polypeptide(L)' 'MKLREVGKKYRNEWILAMVLKEDNLGQLAELKILAHSKDRSEIYLKLSKTREKNVATFYAGGIPTKGYAVALNGSV' A
#
# COMPACT_ATOMS: atom_id res chain seq x y z
N MET A 1 -5.88 -10.69 -3.16
CA MET A 1 -5.66 -10.78 -1.69
C MET A 1 -6.43 -9.64 -1.04
N LYS A 2 -7.07 -9.88 0.11
CA LYS A 2 -7.76 -8.80 0.84
C LYS A 2 -6.75 -7.98 1.64
N LEU A 3 -6.97 -6.67 1.76
CA LEU A 3 -6.05 -5.78 2.50
C LEU A 3 -5.76 -6.26 3.92
N ARG A 4 -6.77 -6.80 4.62
CA ARG A 4 -6.62 -7.36 5.97
C ARG A 4 -5.63 -8.53 6.07
N GLU A 5 -5.46 -9.30 4.99
CA GLU A 5 -4.53 -10.42 4.93
C GLU A 5 -3.10 -9.94 4.71
N VAL A 6 -2.93 -8.85 3.95
CA VAL A 6 -1.62 -8.21 3.70
C VAL A 6 -0.99 -7.78 5.02
N GLY A 7 -1.74 -7.10 5.88
CA GLY A 7 -1.24 -6.63 7.18
C GLY A 7 -0.80 -7.76 8.11
N LYS A 8 -1.39 -8.96 7.96
CA LYS A 8 -0.97 -10.15 8.71
C LYS A 8 0.29 -10.80 8.12
N LYS A 9 0.38 -10.88 6.79
CA LYS A 9 1.44 -11.60 6.08
C LYS A 9 2.73 -10.79 5.92
N TYR A 10 2.63 -9.48 5.72
CA TYR A 10 3.76 -8.59 5.40
C TYR A 10 3.90 -7.48 6.44
N ARG A 11 3.73 -7.83 7.72
CA ARG A 11 3.71 -6.88 8.83
C ARG A 11 5.01 -6.05 8.85
N ASN A 12 4.86 -4.74 8.97
CA ASN A 12 5.97 -3.77 9.00
C ASN A 12 6.82 -3.72 7.72
N GLU A 13 6.25 -4.08 6.57
CA GLU A 13 6.90 -3.98 5.26
C GLU A 13 6.20 -2.96 4.35
N TRP A 14 6.97 -2.42 3.41
CA TRP A 14 6.46 -1.65 2.28
C TRP A 14 5.95 -2.59 1.20
N ILE A 15 4.78 -2.26 0.65
CA ILE A 15 4.08 -3.05 -0.35
C ILE A 15 3.93 -2.23 -1.62
N LEU A 16 4.16 -2.88 -2.77
CA LEU A 16 3.66 -2.44 -4.07
C LEU A 16 2.63 -3.47 -4.53
N ALA A 17 1.42 -3.01 -4.81
CA ALA A 17 0.33 -3.85 -5.25
C ALA A 17 -0.41 -3.24 -6.43
N MET A 18 -0.89 -4.09 -7.33
CA MET A 18 -1.90 -3.72 -8.32
C MET A 18 -3.27 -3.72 -7.65
N VAL A 19 -4.02 -2.65 -7.84
CA VAL A 19 -5.40 -2.49 -7.36
C VAL A 19 -6.32 -3.25 -8.30
N LEU A 20 -7.01 -4.26 -7.77
CA LEU A 20 -8.00 -5.04 -8.53
C LEU A 20 -9.41 -4.50 -8.31
N LYS A 21 -9.71 -4.04 -7.09
CA LYS A 21 -11.01 -3.52 -6.72
C LYS A 21 -10.90 -2.52 -5.58
N GLU A 22 -11.65 -1.43 -5.70
CA GLU A 22 -11.91 -0.48 -4.64
C GLU A 22 -13.31 -0.71 -4.07
N ASP A 23 -13.52 -0.37 -2.80
CA ASP A 23 -14.85 -0.32 -2.20
C ASP A 23 -15.57 1.00 -2.52
N ASN A 24 -16.80 1.14 -2.03
CA ASN A 24 -17.63 2.32 -2.29
C ASN A 24 -17.06 3.63 -1.69
N LEU A 25 -16.01 3.53 -0.87
CA LEU A 25 -15.29 4.66 -0.27
C LEU A 25 -13.95 4.92 -0.97
N GLY A 26 -13.67 4.23 -2.09
CA GLY A 26 -12.40 4.32 -2.80
C GLY A 26 -11.24 3.61 -2.08
N GLN A 27 -11.52 2.79 -1.06
CA GLN A 27 -10.46 2.07 -0.35
C GLN A 27 -10.11 0.75 -1.05
N LEU A 28 -8.85 0.34 -0.91
CA LEU A 28 -8.35 -0.92 -1.47
C LEU A 28 -9.08 -2.14 -0.88
N ALA A 29 -9.98 -2.75 -1.65
CA ALA A 29 -10.70 -3.95 -1.25
C ALA A 29 -9.92 -5.21 -1.63
N GLU A 30 -9.47 -5.27 -2.88
CA GLU A 30 -8.71 -6.40 -3.43
C GLU A 30 -7.50 -5.94 -4.23
N LEU A 31 -6.41 -6.67 -4.03
CA LEU A 31 -5.11 -6.31 -4.58
C LEU A 31 -4.26 -7.54 -4.90
N LYS A 32 -3.37 -7.37 -5.89
CA LYS A 32 -2.33 -8.33 -6.26
C LYS A 32 -0.97 -7.77 -5.86
N ILE A 33 -0.25 -8.47 -4.98
CA ILE A 33 1.09 -8.05 -4.55
C ILE A 33 2.05 -8.20 -5.74
N LEU A 34 2.71 -7.10 -6.11
CA LEU A 34 3.77 -7.09 -7.12
C LEU A 34 5.14 -7.17 -6.44
N ALA A 35 5.29 -6.52 -5.28
CA ALA A 35 6.49 -6.59 -4.47
C ALA A 35 6.24 -6.23 -3.01
N HIS A 36 7.12 -6.69 -2.13
CA HIS A 36 7.21 -6.26 -0.74
C HIS A 36 8.68 -6.18 -0.31
N SER A 37 9.00 -5.31 0.66
CA SER A 37 10.34 -5.18 1.26
C SER A 37 10.28 -4.38 2.55
N LYS A 38 11.24 -4.60 3.46
CA LYS A 38 11.45 -3.71 4.62
C LYS A 38 12.05 -2.37 4.20
N ASP A 39 12.76 -2.32 3.08
CA ASP A 39 13.33 -1.09 2.53
C ASP A 39 12.34 -0.45 1.53
N ARG A 40 11.94 0.79 1.84
CA ARG A 40 11.10 1.61 0.96
C ARG A 40 11.75 1.81 -0.41
N SER A 41 13.07 1.97 -0.46
CA SER A 41 13.81 2.33 -1.67
C SER A 41 13.69 1.25 -2.73
N GLU A 42 13.72 -0.02 -2.32
CA GLU A 42 13.51 -1.17 -3.22
C GLU A 42 12.11 -1.17 -3.84
N ILE A 43 11.10 -0.79 -3.07
CA ILE A 43 9.72 -0.70 -3.55
C ILE A 43 9.57 0.42 -4.57
N TYR A 44 10.17 1.57 -4.33
CA TYR A 44 10.14 2.69 -5.27
C TYR A 44 10.94 2.39 -6.56
N LEU A 45 12.05 1.66 -6.46
CA LEU A 45 12.78 1.17 -7.62
C LEU A 45 11.96 0.17 -8.45
N LYS A 46 11.16 -0.69 -7.80
CA LYS A 46 10.24 -1.59 -8.51
C LYS A 46 9.07 -0.84 -9.12
N LEU A 47 8.55 0.17 -8.42
CA LEU A 47 7.50 1.05 -8.95
C LEU A 47 7.99 1.78 -10.22
N SER A 48 9.20 2.34 -10.24
CA SER A 48 9.71 3.03 -11.44
C SER A 48 9.90 2.12 -12.66
N LYS A 49 10.00 0.80 -12.44
CA LYS A 49 10.15 -0.21 -13.48
C LYS A 49 8.83 -0.90 -13.84
N THR A 50 7.76 -0.68 -13.09
CA THR A 50 6.48 -1.35 -13.34
C THR A 50 5.77 -0.71 -14.54
N ARG A 51 5.07 -1.53 -15.32
CA ARG A 51 4.22 -1.07 -16.44
C ARG A 51 2.73 -1.04 -16.08
N GLU A 52 2.39 -1.50 -14.89
CA GLU A 52 1.02 -1.52 -14.36
C GLU A 52 0.55 -0.09 -14.05
N LYS A 53 -0.65 0.27 -14.51
CA LYS A 53 -1.19 1.64 -14.36
C LYS A 53 -1.93 1.86 -13.03
N ASN A 54 -2.59 0.82 -12.52
CA ASN A 54 -3.40 0.90 -11.30
C ASN A 54 -2.64 0.25 -10.14
N VAL A 55 -1.61 0.94 -9.66
CA VAL A 55 -0.77 0.46 -8.56
C VAL A 55 -0.88 1.37 -7.35
N ALA A 56 -0.78 0.76 -6.17
CA ALA A 56 -0.72 1.45 -4.90
C ALA A 56 0.53 1.02 -4.14
N THR A 57 1.15 1.97 -3.44
CA THR A 57 2.20 1.69 -2.46
C THR A 57 1.73 2.07 -1.07
N PHE A 58 1.94 1.18 -0.10
CA PHE A 58 1.54 1.42 1.29
C PHE A 58 2.44 0.65 2.26
N TYR A 59 2.48 1.11 3.50
CA TYR A 59 3.19 0.45 4.60
C TYR A 59 2.22 -0.43 5.38
N ALA A 60 2.53 -1.72 5.52
CA ALA A 60 1.72 -2.71 6.23
C ALA A 60 2.07 -2.78 7.73
N GLY A 61 2.58 -1.69 8.31
CA GLY A 61 2.76 -1.53 9.75
C GLY A 61 1.54 -0.88 10.40
N GLY A 62 1.50 -0.93 11.74
CA GLY A 62 0.48 -0.24 12.51
C GLY A 62 0.70 1.28 12.53
N ILE A 63 -0.39 2.04 12.56
CA ILE A 63 -0.33 3.48 12.83
C ILE A 63 0.15 3.68 14.27
N PRO A 64 1.15 4.56 14.53
CA PRO A 64 1.59 4.86 15.89
C PRO A 64 0.43 5.34 16.78
N THR A 65 0.38 4.89 18.04
CA THR A 65 -0.71 5.24 18.96
C THR A 65 -0.60 6.66 19.54
N LYS A 66 0.60 7.25 19.52
CA LYS A 66 0.89 8.61 20.00
C LYS A 66 1.92 9.29 19.11
N GLY A 67 1.87 10.62 19.06
CA GLY A 67 2.88 11.43 18.36
C GLY A 67 2.85 11.33 16.84
N TYR A 68 1.72 10.98 16.23
CA TYR A 68 1.54 10.98 14.79
C TYR A 68 0.73 12.19 14.33
N ALA A 69 0.92 12.58 13.08
CA ALA A 69 0.07 13.54 12.39
C ALA A 69 -0.49 12.88 11.13
N VAL A 70 -1.69 13.32 10.73
CA VAL A 70 -2.31 12.92 9.47
C VAL A 70 -2.44 14.17 8.62
N ALA A 71 -1.91 14.12 7.39
CA ALA A 71 -2.12 15.15 6.39
C ALA A 71 -3.03 14.58 5.30
N LEU A 72 -4.15 15.25 5.06
CA LEU A 72 -5.10 14.91 4.00
C LEU A 72 -5.03 16.03 2.96
N ASN A 73 -4.63 15.72 1.73
CA ASN A 73 -4.75 16.65 0.61
C ASN A 73 -5.91 16.17 -0.26
N GLY A 74 -6.99 16.95 -0.29
CA GLY A 74 -8.12 16.75 -1.19
C GLY A 74 -8.16 17.87 -2.21
N SER A 75 -8.20 17.53 -3.50
CA SER A 75 -8.74 18.43 -4.52
C SER A 75 -10.25 18.22 -4.53
N VAL A 76 -11.02 19.25 -4.20
CA VAL A 76 -12.49 19.28 -4.27
C VAL A 76 -12.92 19.44 -5.72
#